data_AF-A0A7S2QLH7-F1
#
_entry.id   AF-A0A7S2QLH7-F1
#
_cell.length_a   1.000
_cell.length_b   1.000
_cell.length_c   1.000
_cell.angle_alpha   90.00
_cell.angle_beta   90.00
_cell.angle_gamma   90.00
#
_symmetry.space_group_name_H-M   'P 1'
#
loop_
_entity.id
_entity.type
_entity.pdbx_description
1 polymer ?
#
loop_
_entity_poly.entity_id
_entity_poly.type
_entity_poly.pdbx_seq_one_letter_code
_entity_poly.pdbx_strand_id
1 'polypeptide(L)'
;LFARGAAAAEGRAAAEGVRMGNPFFEVRFEDDCWRRVDFNDEDALEEAFSRKWGRPYIFSMGGTVEAQEEYIVPWEAFEELVTSMGFRVLLDGSFPEIHAAYAQRSRYFNRAFKDDPNCGPLSEGEQELFGLYSGFVLERI
;
A
#
# COMPACT_ATOMS: atom_id res chain seq x y z
N LEU A 1 -1.40 -1.05 1.84
CA LEU A 1 -1.06 0.39 1.84
C LEU A 1 -0.16 0.72 3.03
N PHE A 2 1.08 1.10 2.75
CA PHE A 2 1.96 1.74 3.73
C PHE A 2 1.71 3.25 3.64
N ALA A 3 1.33 3.89 4.73
CA ALA A 3 1.01 5.32 4.74
C ALA A 3 2.29 6.16 4.65
N ARG A 4 2.91 6.20 3.48
CA ARG A 4 3.90 7.21 3.09
C ARG A 4 3.63 7.62 1.65
N GLY A 5 2.67 8.52 1.48
CA GLY A 5 2.34 9.12 0.18
C GLY A 5 1.02 8.66 -0.42
N ALA A 6 -0.10 8.95 0.25
CA ALA A 6 -1.37 9.06 -0.45
C ALA A 6 -1.47 10.51 -0.99
N ALA A 7 -1.39 10.65 -2.31
CA ALA A 7 -1.63 11.91 -3.00
C ALA A 7 -3.06 12.43 -2.75
N ALA A 8 -3.20 13.76 -2.82
CA ALA A 8 -4.35 14.58 -2.46
C ALA A 8 -5.73 13.90 -2.55
N ALA A 9 -6.38 13.74 -1.40
CA ALA A 9 -7.80 13.43 -1.33
C ALA A 9 -8.61 14.65 -1.81
N GLU A 10 -9.20 14.59 -3.01
CA GLU A 10 -10.21 15.56 -3.41
C GLU A 10 -11.53 15.25 -2.69
N GLY A 11 -11.85 16.08 -1.70
CA GLY A 11 -13.05 15.96 -0.89
C GLY A 11 -14.34 16.09 -1.68
N ARG A 12 -15.17 15.03 -1.64
CA ARG A 12 -16.63 15.13 -1.81
C ARG A 12 -17.36 14.27 -0.79
N ALA A 13 -17.92 14.97 0.20
CA ALA A 13 -19.08 14.68 1.04
C ALA A 13 -19.23 13.29 1.71
N ALA A 14 -19.27 13.34 3.04
CA ALA A 14 -19.38 12.28 4.05
C ALA A 14 -20.63 11.35 3.98
N ALA A 15 -21.25 11.14 2.82
CA ALA A 15 -22.38 10.22 2.65
C ALA A 15 -22.05 8.95 1.82
N GLU A 16 -20.98 8.95 1.01
CA GLU A 16 -20.70 7.88 0.03
C GLU A 16 -19.36 7.14 0.25
N GLY A 17 -18.70 7.36 1.40
CA GLY A 17 -17.36 6.83 1.67
C GLY A 17 -16.25 7.64 1.00
N VAL A 18 -14.99 7.40 1.38
CA VAL A 18 -13.84 8.06 0.77
C VAL A 18 -13.32 7.20 -0.38
N ARG A 19 -13.05 7.81 -1.53
CA ARG A 19 -12.49 7.14 -2.70
C ARG A 19 -11.20 7.82 -3.13
N MET A 20 -10.20 7.03 -3.46
CA MET A 20 -8.92 7.50 -3.98
C MET A 20 -8.43 6.55 -5.07
N GLY A 21 -7.66 7.05 -6.02
CA GLY A 21 -7.12 6.24 -7.10
C GLY A 21 -6.96 7.00 -8.41
N ASN A 22 -6.69 6.24 -9.47
CA ASN A 22 -6.45 6.73 -10.82
C ASN A 22 -7.03 5.72 -11.84
N PRO A 23 -6.86 5.90 -13.17
CA PRO A 23 -7.42 4.96 -14.15
C PRO A 23 -6.97 3.50 -14.01
N PHE A 24 -5.87 3.20 -13.30
CA PHE A 24 -5.37 1.85 -13.09
C PHE A 24 -5.90 1.18 -11.82
N PHE A 25 -6.29 1.96 -10.81
CA PHE A 25 -6.77 1.41 -9.53
C PHE A 25 -7.73 2.34 -8.78
N GLU A 26 -8.52 1.75 -7.90
CA GLU A 26 -9.41 2.45 -6.98
C GLU A 26 -9.33 1.83 -5.59
N VAL A 27 -9.28 2.67 -4.56
CA VAL A 27 -9.42 2.30 -3.15
C VAL A 27 -10.65 3.01 -2.59
N ARG A 28 -11.56 2.26 -1.97
CA ARG A 28 -12.78 2.80 -1.36
C ARG A 28 -12.88 2.43 0.12
N PHE A 29 -13.12 3.44 0.95
CA PHE A 29 -13.34 3.34 2.38
C PHE A 29 -14.83 3.58 2.67
N GLU A 30 -15.62 2.51 2.60
CA GLU A 30 -17.10 2.60 2.67
C GLU A 30 -17.68 2.06 3.99
N ASP A 31 -16.90 1.28 4.75
CA ASP A 31 -17.34 0.69 6.03
C ASP A 31 -17.61 1.76 7.11
N ASP A 32 -18.59 1.50 7.98
CA ASP A 32 -18.99 2.37 9.10
C ASP A 32 -17.81 2.78 10.00
N CYS A 33 -16.79 1.93 10.09
CA CYS A 33 -15.60 2.17 10.88
C CYS A 33 -14.80 3.40 10.39
N TRP A 34 -14.96 3.82 9.13
CA TRP A 34 -14.31 4.99 8.52
C TRP A 34 -15.08 6.29 8.70
N ARG A 35 -16.39 6.24 9.05
CA ARG A 35 -17.22 7.45 9.21
C ARG A 35 -16.71 8.43 10.26
N ARG A 36 -15.88 7.96 11.19
CA ARG A 36 -15.30 8.75 12.29
C ARG A 36 -13.84 9.14 12.05
N VAL A 37 -13.25 8.74 10.92
CA VAL A 37 -11.89 9.10 10.56
C VAL A 37 -11.97 10.35 9.69
N ASP A 38 -11.36 11.44 10.13
CA ASP A 38 -11.19 12.61 9.28
C ASP A 38 -9.98 12.37 8.38
N PHE A 39 -10.22 12.20 7.09
CA PHE A 39 -9.16 11.96 6.10
C PHE A 39 -8.35 13.22 5.75
N ASN A 40 -8.69 14.38 6.32
CA ASN A 40 -7.91 15.60 6.20
C ASN A 40 -7.06 15.88 7.45
N ASP A 41 -7.20 15.07 8.50
CA ASP A 41 -6.45 15.19 9.75
C ASP A 41 -5.37 14.09 9.80
N GLU A 42 -4.11 14.52 9.77
CA GLU A 42 -2.95 13.61 9.78
C GLU A 42 -2.89 12.76 11.05
N ASP A 43 -3.25 13.30 12.22
CA ASP A 43 -3.22 12.57 13.49
C ASP A 43 -4.31 11.48 13.51
N ALA A 44 -5.50 11.80 12.97
CA ALA A 44 -6.60 10.85 12.86
C ALA A 44 -6.26 9.71 11.88
N LEU A 45 -5.58 10.02 10.78
CA LEU A 45 -5.07 9.04 9.84
C LEU A 45 -3.99 8.16 10.47
N GLU A 46 -3.01 8.74 11.16
CA GLU A 46 -1.96 7.97 11.84
C GLU A 46 -2.55 6.98 12.85
N GLU A 47 -3.52 7.41 13.67
CA GLU A 47 -4.18 6.52 14.62
C GLU A 47 -4.97 5.39 13.91
N ALA A 48 -5.64 5.72 12.80
CA ALA A 48 -6.45 4.76 12.07
C ALA A 48 -5.61 3.73 11.31
N PHE A 49 -4.51 4.15 10.69
CA PHE A 49 -3.70 3.34 9.79
C PHE A 49 -2.52 2.65 10.47
N SER A 50 -1.95 3.19 11.56
CA SER A 50 -0.70 2.65 12.14
C SER A 50 -0.91 1.65 13.27
N ARG A 51 -2.06 1.69 13.97
CA ARG A 51 -2.26 0.92 15.21
C ARG A 51 -3.45 -0.04 15.24
N LYS A 52 -4.48 0.19 14.42
CA LYS A 52 -5.75 -0.54 14.52
C LYS A 52 -5.87 -1.62 13.45
N TRP A 53 -5.92 -2.87 13.90
CA TRP A 53 -6.24 -4.01 13.04
C TRP A 53 -7.71 -4.04 12.61
N GLY A 54 -8.00 -4.78 11.54
CA GLY A 54 -9.38 -5.08 11.14
C GLY A 54 -10.10 -3.92 10.47
N ARG A 55 -9.36 -2.98 9.88
CA ARG A 55 -9.91 -1.86 9.11
C ARG A 55 -10.01 -2.25 7.62
N PRO A 56 -11.21 -2.53 7.09
CA PRO A 56 -11.37 -2.98 5.71
C PRO A 56 -11.30 -1.82 4.72
N TYR A 57 -10.87 -2.06 3.50
CA TYR A 57 -11.06 -1.18 2.35
C TYR A 57 -11.38 -2.03 1.13
N ILE A 58 -12.00 -1.43 0.12
CA ILE A 58 -12.28 -2.11 -1.15
C ILE A 58 -11.23 -1.68 -2.15
N PHE A 59 -10.51 -2.64 -2.73
CA PHE A 59 -9.50 -2.42 -3.76
C PHE A 59 -9.98 -2.91 -5.12
N SER A 60 -9.78 -2.11 -6.15
CA SER A 60 -9.98 -2.48 -7.54
C SER A 60 -8.71 -2.16 -8.34
N MET A 61 -8.33 -3.06 -9.25
CA MET A 61 -7.21 -2.87 -10.17
C MET A 61 -7.64 -3.29 -11.58
N GLY A 62 -7.53 -2.35 -12.52
CA GLY A 62 -7.99 -2.52 -13.90
C GLY A 62 -7.47 -3.82 -14.52
N GLY A 63 -8.39 -4.69 -14.97
CA GLY A 63 -8.06 -5.93 -15.67
C GLY A 63 -7.51 -7.06 -14.80
N THR A 64 -7.46 -6.92 -13.47
CA THR A 64 -6.95 -7.97 -12.57
C THR A 64 -7.81 -8.22 -11.35
N VAL A 65 -8.19 -7.17 -10.60
CA VAL A 65 -8.93 -7.28 -9.34
C VAL A 65 -10.18 -6.43 -9.40
N GLU A 66 -11.33 -7.03 -9.15
CA GLU A 66 -12.62 -6.33 -9.14
C GLU A 66 -13.17 -6.25 -7.71
N ALA A 67 -13.11 -5.05 -7.11
CA ALA A 67 -13.73 -4.72 -5.83
C ALA A 67 -13.48 -5.75 -4.70
N GLN A 68 -12.22 -6.11 -4.48
CA GLN A 68 -11.81 -7.02 -3.43
C GLN A 68 -11.76 -6.30 -2.08
N GLU A 69 -12.36 -6.89 -1.05
CA GLU A 69 -12.19 -6.42 0.32
C GLU A 69 -10.80 -6.84 0.84
N GLU A 70 -10.03 -5.84 1.27
CA GLU A 70 -8.70 -5.99 1.86
C GLU A 70 -8.67 -5.29 3.23
N TYR A 71 -7.61 -5.52 4.01
CA TYR A 71 -7.48 -4.96 5.35
C TYR A 71 -6.19 -4.18 5.48
N ILE A 72 -6.25 -3.03 6.16
CA ILE A 72 -5.06 -2.28 6.52
C ILE A 72 -4.16 -3.13 7.41
N VAL A 73 -2.86 -3.10 7.10
CA VAL A 73 -1.81 -3.64 7.95
C VAL A 73 -1.26 -2.49 8.80
N PRO A 74 -1.65 -2.38 10.07
CA PRO A 74 -1.14 -1.35 10.98
C PRO A 74 0.32 -1.63 11.31
N TRP A 75 1.23 -0.86 10.73
CA TRP A 75 2.65 -1.21 10.74
C TRP A 75 3.25 -1.29 12.15
N GLU A 76 2.96 -0.33 13.03
CA GLU A 76 3.46 -0.35 14.41
C GLU A 76 2.95 -1.60 15.16
N ALA A 77 1.64 -1.87 15.06
CA ALA A 77 1.05 -3.03 15.71
C ALA A 77 1.51 -4.36 15.07
N PHE A 78 1.86 -4.36 13.79
CA PHE A 78 2.49 -5.49 13.10
C PHE A 78 3.90 -5.76 13.63
N GLU A 79 4.73 -4.72 13.78
CA GLU A 79 6.07 -4.83 14.33
C GLU A 79 6.06 -5.38 15.76
N GLU A 80 5.15 -4.88 16.60
CA GLU A 80 4.94 -5.40 17.95
C GLU A 80 4.55 -6.89 17.95
N LEU A 81 3.63 -7.27 17.06
CA LEU A 81 3.18 -8.65 16.92
C LEU A 81 4.33 -9.58 16.50
N VAL A 82 5.06 -9.26 15.44
CA VAL A 82 6.18 -10.12 14.99
C VAL A 82 7.29 -10.19 16.03
N THR A 83 7.53 -9.10 16.76
CA THR A 83 8.48 -9.07 17.89
C THR A 83 8.06 -10.02 18.99
N SER A 84 6.77 -10.03 19.36
CA SER A 84 6.25 -10.97 20.35
C SER A 84 6.38 -12.45 19.94
N MET A 85 6.50 -12.71 18.63
CA MET A 85 6.68 -14.04 18.04
C MET A 85 8.16 -14.43 17.86
N GLY A 86 9.10 -13.59 18.30
CA GLY A 86 10.54 -13.85 18.19
C GLY A 86 11.12 -13.52 16.82
N PHE A 87 10.54 -12.54 16.12
CA PHE A 87 11.07 -11.99 14.87
C PHE A 87 11.36 -10.50 15.02
N ARG A 88 12.17 -9.94 14.13
CA ARG A 88 12.31 -8.48 13.95
C ARG A 88 12.19 -8.12 12.48
N VAL A 89 11.65 -6.94 12.19
CA VAL A 89 11.76 -6.36 10.85
C VAL A 89 13.21 -5.92 10.63
N LEU A 90 13.86 -6.52 9.64
CA LEU A 90 15.25 -6.21 9.29
C LEU A 90 15.33 -5.07 8.27
N LEU A 91 14.44 -5.11 7.29
CA LEU A 91 14.34 -4.16 6.18
C LEU A 91 12.88 -4.04 5.76
N ASP A 92 12.48 -2.83 5.43
CA ASP A 92 11.24 -2.49 4.75
C ASP A 92 11.49 -1.39 3.71
N GLY A 93 10.61 -1.28 2.73
CA GLY A 93 10.69 -0.23 1.72
C GLY A 93 9.57 -0.37 0.69
N SER A 94 9.18 0.75 0.11
CA SER A 94 8.19 0.75 -0.97
C SER A 94 8.73 -0.01 -2.19
N PHE A 95 7.84 -0.57 -3.00
CA PHE A 95 8.22 -1.25 -4.23
C PHE A 95 9.07 -0.37 -5.17
N PRO A 96 8.76 0.92 -5.38
CA PRO A 96 9.63 1.85 -6.12
C PRO A 96 11.05 1.94 -5.55
N GLU A 97 11.21 2.06 -4.23
CA GLU A 97 12.52 2.16 -3.58
C GLU A 97 13.32 0.86 -3.72
N ILE A 98 12.66 -0.29 -3.48
CA ILE A 98 13.27 -1.61 -3.64
C ILE A 98 13.69 -1.82 -5.09
N HIS A 99 12.83 -1.48 -6.05
CA HIS A 99 13.13 -1.62 -7.46
C HIS A 99 14.33 -0.74 -7.86
N ALA A 100 14.34 0.53 -7.46
CA ALA A 100 15.45 1.45 -7.72
C ALA A 100 16.78 0.96 -7.11
N ALA A 101 16.75 0.41 -5.90
CA ALA A 101 17.94 -0.06 -5.20
C ALA A 101 18.53 -1.36 -5.80
N TYR A 102 17.68 -2.28 -6.28
CA TYR A 102 18.10 -3.65 -6.58
C TYR A 102 17.94 -4.09 -8.03
N ALA A 103 17.07 -3.48 -8.84
CA ALA A 103 16.76 -3.97 -10.19
C ALA A 103 18.00 -4.14 -11.07
N GLN A 104 18.89 -3.13 -11.07
CA GLN A 104 20.11 -3.16 -11.88
C GLN A 104 21.10 -4.27 -11.47
N ARG A 105 21.11 -4.65 -10.18
CA ARG A 105 22.04 -5.63 -9.62
C ARG A 105 21.44 -7.04 -9.54
N SER A 106 20.12 -7.16 -9.65
CA SER A 106 19.41 -8.42 -9.55
C SER A 106 19.57 -9.24 -10.83
N ARG A 107 20.36 -10.32 -10.74
CA ARG A 107 20.50 -11.30 -11.83
C ARG A 107 19.17 -11.92 -12.22
N TYR A 108 18.28 -12.11 -11.25
CA TYR A 108 16.94 -12.63 -11.50
C TYR A 108 16.12 -11.62 -12.32
N PHE A 109 16.06 -10.36 -11.87
CA PHE A 109 15.30 -9.32 -12.54
C PHE A 109 15.77 -9.13 -14.00
N ASN A 110 17.09 -8.99 -14.18
CA ASN A 110 17.70 -8.84 -15.50
C ASN A 110 17.56 -10.07 -16.40
N ARG A 111 17.25 -11.25 -15.87
CA ARG A 111 17.00 -12.45 -16.68
C ARG A 111 15.51 -12.62 -17.00
N ALA A 112 14.65 -12.30 -16.05
CA ALA A 112 13.21 -12.47 -16.20
C ALA A 112 12.58 -11.38 -17.08
N PHE A 113 13.08 -10.14 -16.99
CA PHE A 113 12.37 -8.97 -17.54
C PHE A 113 13.12 -8.23 -18.65
N LYS A 114 14.40 -8.54 -18.90
CA LYS A 114 15.23 -7.79 -19.87
C LYS A 114 14.72 -7.87 -21.30
N ASP A 115 14.13 -9.00 -21.69
CA ASP A 115 13.66 -9.25 -23.05
C ASP A 115 12.12 -9.21 -23.14
N ASP A 116 11.41 -8.82 -22.06
CA ASP A 116 9.96 -8.71 -22.05
C ASP A 116 9.55 -7.33 -22.63
N PRO A 117 8.82 -7.30 -23.77
CA PRO A 117 8.38 -6.05 -24.38
C PRO A 117 7.40 -5.24 -23.51
N ASN A 118 6.82 -5.86 -22.48
CA ASN A 118 5.92 -5.19 -21.53
C ASN A 118 6.66 -4.60 -20.32
N CYS A 119 7.97 -4.82 -20.19
CA CYS A 119 8.80 -4.28 -19.10
C CYS A 119 9.43 -2.92 -19.45
N GLY A 120 8.64 -2.05 -20.07
CA GLY A 120 9.03 -0.66 -20.32
C GLY A 120 8.96 0.22 -19.07
N PRO A 121 9.33 1.51 -19.19
CA PRO A 121 9.09 2.49 -18.12
C PRO A 121 7.61 2.60 -17.79
N LEU A 122 7.29 2.62 -16.49
CA LEU A 122 5.92 2.82 -16.00
C LEU A 122 5.47 4.26 -16.24
N SER A 123 4.21 4.44 -16.65
CA SER A 123 3.52 5.72 -16.63
C SER A 123 3.33 6.23 -15.20
N GLU A 124 2.97 7.51 -15.04
CA GLU A 124 2.73 8.13 -13.72
C GLU A 124 1.66 7.36 -12.92
N GLY A 125 0.54 7.00 -13.54
CA GLY A 125 -0.51 6.25 -12.85
C GLY A 125 -0.11 4.81 -12.46
N GLU A 126 0.73 4.17 -13.27
CA GLU A 126 1.31 2.85 -12.94
C GLU A 126 2.34 2.96 -11.81
N GLN A 127 3.09 4.07 -11.73
CA GLN A 127 4.02 4.33 -10.63
C GLN A 127 3.26 4.54 -9.31
N GLU A 128 2.15 5.26 -9.33
CA GLU A 128 1.28 5.42 -8.15
C GLU A 128 0.75 4.07 -7.67
N LEU A 129 0.23 3.23 -8.57
CA LEU A 129 -0.21 1.86 -8.25
C LEU A 129 0.94 1.03 -7.67
N PHE A 130 2.13 1.09 -8.29
CA PHE A 130 3.32 0.40 -7.83
C PHE A 130 3.72 0.84 -6.41
N GLY A 131 3.54 2.12 -6.09
CA GLY A 131 3.81 2.71 -4.78
C GLY A 131 2.86 2.29 -3.65
N LEU A 132 1.71 1.68 -3.94
CA LEU A 132 0.77 1.20 -2.89
C LEU A 132 1.33 0.04 -2.07
N TYR A 133 2.31 -0.66 -2.62
CA TYR A 133 2.89 -1.87 -2.07
C TYR A 133 4.29 -1.61 -1.51
N SER A 134 4.62 -2.33 -0.43
CA SER A 134 5.97 -2.36 0.13
C SER A 134 6.38 -3.80 0.39
N GLY A 135 7.69 -4.02 0.33
CA GLY A 135 8.31 -5.28 0.73
C GLY A 135 8.94 -5.14 2.10
N PHE A 136 9.03 -6.26 2.83
CA PHE A 136 9.74 -6.32 4.10
C PHE A 136 10.39 -7.68 4.31
N VAL A 137 11.37 -7.74 5.21
CA VAL A 137 12.10 -8.95 5.59
C VAL A 137 12.04 -9.12 7.10
N LEU A 138 11.62 -10.30 7.54
CA LEU A 138 11.67 -10.71 8.94
C LEU A 138 12.90 -11.58 9.20
N GLU A 139 13.60 -11.30 10.29
CA GLU A 139 14.69 -12.12 10.81
C GLU A 139 14.27 -12.74 12.15
N ARG A 140 14.56 -14.03 12.34
CA ARG A 140 14.31 -14.72 13.60
C ARG A 140 15.35 -14.32 14.65
N ILE A 141 14.88 -14.01 15.86
CA ILE A 141 15.68 -13.69 17.05
C ILE A 141 16.12 -14.98 17.77
#